data_AF-A0A8J5RAZ0-F1
#
_entry.id   AF-A0A8J5RAZ0-F1
#
_cell.length_a   1.000
_cell.length_b   1.000
_cell.length_c   1.000
_cell.angle_alpha   90.00
_cell.angle_beta   90.00
_cell.angle_gamma   90.00
#
_symmetry.space_group_name_H-M   'P 1'
#
loop_
_entity.id
_entity.type
_entity.pdbx_description
1 polymer ?
#
loop_
_entity_poly.entity_id
_entity_poly.type
_entity_poly.pdbx_seq_one_letter_code
_entity_poly.pdbx_strand_id
1 'polypeptide(L)'
;MCTTCDVLSQITSINSNFVNTLSKFSFINNGKRILSMNVNKNSLPIIASLKFYSMCGVILGHRFLLSDSGSVLNIEEKDEWLHTFGAAIVFSVINYVDTFLVITGFLTSYLFFKEMAKGRKFNLLAYYVHRYMR
;
A
#
# COMPACT_ATOMS: atom_id res chain seq x y z
N MET A 1 9.15 20.15 6.59
CA MET A 1 9.46 19.99 8.02
C MET A 1 10.27 18.72 8.27
N CYS A 2 9.71 17.50 8.20
CA CYS A 2 10.50 16.29 8.53
C CYS A 2 11.64 15.98 7.55
N THR A 3 11.41 16.14 6.23
CA THR A 3 12.44 15.98 5.19
C THR A 3 13.52 17.05 5.25
N THR A 4 13.12 18.30 5.53
CA THR A 4 14.06 19.42 5.68
C THR A 4 14.89 19.26 6.95
N CYS A 5 14.31 18.79 8.06
CA CYS A 5 15.04 18.47 9.29
C CYS A 5 16.00 17.28 9.10
N ASP A 6 15.63 16.28 8.31
CA ASP A 6 16.49 15.13 7.99
C ASP A 6 17.73 15.57 7.19
N VAL A 7 17.54 16.36 6.13
CA VAL A 7 18.62 16.94 5.33
C VAL A 7 19.49 17.89 6.16
N LEU A 8 18.88 18.74 7.00
CA LEU A 8 19.62 19.62 7.92
C LEU A 8 20.40 18.82 8.96
N SER A 9 19.85 17.72 9.49
CA SER A 9 20.56 16.86 10.46
C SER A 9 21.77 16.17 9.83
N GLN A 10 21.68 15.77 8.55
CA GLN A 10 22.79 15.19 7.79
C GLN A 10 23.90 16.20 7.50
N ILE A 11 23.55 17.48 7.28
CA ILE A 11 24.51 18.54 6.97
C ILE A 11 25.15 19.14 8.22
N THR A 12 24.40 19.25 9.33
CA THR A 12 24.82 19.99 10.54
C THR A 12 25.17 19.11 11.75
N SER A 13 25.05 17.78 11.66
CA SER A 13 25.33 16.83 12.76
C SER A 13 24.60 17.17 14.09
N ILE A 14 23.42 17.78 14.01
CA ILE A 14 22.62 18.13 15.19
C ILE A 14 21.95 16.85 15.72
N ASN A 15 22.50 16.29 16.79
CA ASN A 15 22.04 15.04 17.38
C ASN A 15 21.12 15.29 18.58
N SER A 16 19.87 15.71 18.31
CA SER A 16 18.83 15.78 19.34
C SER A 16 17.82 14.65 19.16
N ASN A 17 17.32 14.10 20.28
CA ASN A 17 16.35 13.00 20.28
C ASN A 17 15.07 13.32 19.49
N PHE A 18 14.68 14.60 19.46
CA PHE A 18 13.53 15.09 18.71
C PHE A 18 13.79 15.11 17.19
N VAL A 19 14.94 15.64 16.75
CA VAL A 19 15.32 15.66 15.33
C VAL A 19 15.48 14.24 14.78
N ASN A 20 16.05 13.33 15.56
CA ASN A 20 16.19 11.92 15.17
C ASN A 20 14.81 11.22 15.05
N THR A 21 13.84 11.59 15.89
CA THR A 21 12.46 11.09 15.78
C THR A 21 11.75 11.66 14.56
N LEU A 22 11.90 12.95 14.27
CA LEU A 22 11.34 13.59 13.06
C LEU A 22 11.99 13.06 11.77
N SER A 23 13.29 12.78 11.78
CA SER A 23 14.02 12.19 10.65
C SER A 23 13.48 10.80 10.28
N LYS A 24 13.00 10.00 11.25
CA LYS A 24 12.30 8.73 10.96
C LYS A 24 11.03 8.92 10.13
N PHE A 25 10.41 10.10 10.15
CA PHE A 25 9.25 10.46 9.31
C PHE A 25 9.66 11.18 8.02
N SER A 26 10.95 11.28 7.71
CA SER A 26 11.44 11.86 6.46
C SER A 26 10.91 11.08 5.26
N PHE A 27 10.25 11.79 4.35
CA PHE A 27 9.73 11.23 3.11
C PHE A 27 10.83 10.63 2.23
N ILE A 28 12.01 11.24 2.16
CA ILE A 28 13.12 10.76 1.33
C ILE A 28 13.66 9.43 1.85
N ASN A 29 13.92 9.33 3.16
CA ASN A 29 14.46 8.11 3.75
C ASN A 29 13.44 6.96 3.73
N ASN A 30 12.17 7.25 4.04
CA ASN A 30 11.09 6.27 3.93
C ASN A 30 10.84 5.86 2.48
N GLY A 31 10.86 6.80 1.53
CA GLY A 31 10.74 6.53 0.11
C GLY A 31 11.86 5.62 -0.40
N LYS A 32 13.12 5.92 -0.07
CA LYS A 32 14.27 5.04 -0.39
C LYS A 32 14.12 3.65 0.21
N ARG A 33 13.58 3.54 1.44
CA ARG A 33 13.34 2.25 2.09
C ARG A 33 12.23 1.46 1.42
N ILE A 34 11.13 2.10 1.04
CA ILE A 34 10.00 1.48 0.34
C ILE A 34 10.42 1.02 -1.07
N LEU A 35 11.19 1.85 -1.77
CA LEU A 35 11.72 1.55 -3.10
C LEU A 35 12.95 0.64 -3.08
N SER A 36 13.43 0.25 -1.90
CA SER A 36 14.58 -0.66 -1.81
C SER A 36 14.18 -2.06 -2.27
N MET A 37 14.90 -2.59 -3.25
CA MET A 37 14.66 -3.93 -3.81
C MET A 37 15.32 -5.04 -2.96
N ASN A 38 15.61 -4.79 -1.68
CA ASN A 38 16.29 -5.75 -0.81
C ASN A 38 15.32 -6.89 -0.44
N VAL A 39 15.46 -8.03 -1.12
CA VAL A 39 14.62 -9.20 -0.89
C VAL A 39 15.16 -10.01 0.28
N ASN A 40 14.34 -10.17 1.32
CA ASN A 40 14.69 -11.03 2.45
C ASN A 40 14.48 -12.50 2.05
N LYS A 41 15.37 -13.42 2.43
CA LYS A 41 15.31 -14.85 2.02
C LYS A 41 13.99 -15.55 2.38
N ASN A 42 13.30 -15.04 3.39
CA ASN A 42 12.02 -15.58 3.88
C ASN A 42 10.79 -14.81 3.36
N SER A 43 10.96 -13.89 2.40
CA SER A 43 9.89 -13.08 1.83
C SER A 43 9.40 -13.66 0.49
N LEU A 44 8.15 -13.37 0.15
CA LEU A 44 7.51 -13.76 -1.11
C LEU A 44 7.39 -12.51 -2.01
N PRO A 45 8.46 -12.09 -2.70
CA PRO A 45 8.53 -10.80 -3.38
C PRO A 45 7.48 -10.63 -4.48
N ILE A 46 7.21 -11.68 -5.27
CA ILE A 46 6.19 -11.67 -6.33
C ILE A 46 4.79 -11.44 -5.75
N ILE A 47 4.48 -12.04 -4.60
CA ILE A 47 3.18 -11.88 -3.94
C ILE A 47 3.07 -10.46 -3.37
N ALA A 48 4.16 -9.90 -2.84
CA ALA A 48 4.18 -8.53 -2.34
C ALA A 48 4.00 -7.51 -3.48
N SER A 49 4.64 -7.70 -4.62
CA SER A 49 4.45 -6.82 -5.79
C SER A 49 3.05 -6.94 -6.39
N LEU A 50 2.50 -8.14 -6.47
CA LEU A 50 1.13 -8.34 -6.95
C LEU A 50 0.09 -7.71 -6.01
N LYS A 51 0.33 -7.76 -4.70
CA LYS A 51 -0.48 -7.03 -3.71
C LYS A 51 -0.40 -5.52 -3.91
N PHE A 52 0.80 -4.98 -4.13
CA PHE A 52 0.99 -3.56 -4.38
C PHE A 52 0.25 -3.12 -5.65
N TYR A 53 0.44 -3.85 -6.75
CA TYR A 53 -0.19 -3.54 -8.03
C TYR A 53 -1.71 -3.62 -7.97
N SER A 54 -2.26 -4.66 -7.35
CA SER A 54 -3.71 -4.79 -7.14
C SER A 54 -4.26 -3.67 -6.24
N MET A 55 -3.53 -3.26 -5.20
CA MET A 55 -3.92 -2.14 -4.34
C MET A 55 -3.96 -0.80 -5.09
N CYS A 56 -2.95 -0.51 -5.91
CA CYS A 56 -2.96 0.68 -6.78
C CYS A 56 -4.17 0.67 -7.71
N GLY A 57 -4.50 -0.51 -8.27
CA GLY A 57 -5.67 -0.68 -9.10
C GLY A 57 -6.98 -0.38 -8.38
N VAL A 58 -7.19 -0.97 -7.21
CA VAL A 58 -8.40 -0.73 -6.39
C VAL A 58 -8.58 0.76 -6.11
N ILE A 59 -7.51 1.48 -5.73
CA ILE A 59 -7.55 2.93 -5.47
C ILE A 59 -7.96 3.71 -6.73
N LEU A 60 -7.35 3.41 -7.87
CA LEU A 60 -7.68 4.05 -9.15
C LEU A 60 -9.14 3.78 -9.55
N GLY A 61 -9.60 2.54 -9.44
CA GLY A 61 -10.98 2.16 -9.73
C GLY A 61 -11.99 2.89 -8.83
N HIS A 62 -11.73 2.97 -7.52
CA HIS A 62 -12.60 3.70 -6.60
C HIS A 62 -12.60 5.21 -6.87
N ARG A 63 -11.44 5.79 -7.19
CA ARG A 63 -11.36 7.21 -7.56
C ARG A 63 -12.22 7.50 -8.79
N PHE A 64 -12.19 6.60 -9.78
CA PHE A 64 -12.98 6.73 -10.98
C PHE A 64 -14.48 6.57 -10.71
N LEU A 65 -14.90 5.51 -10.00
CA LEU A 65 -16.31 5.28 -9.67
C LEU A 65 -16.92 6.44 -8.89
N LEU A 66 -16.18 7.00 -7.93
CA LEU A 66 -16.63 8.19 -7.19
C LEU A 66 -16.77 9.40 -8.11
N SER A 67 -15.85 9.58 -9.06
CA SER A 67 -15.92 10.65 -10.05
C SER A 67 -17.11 10.48 -11.00
N ASP A 68 -17.40 9.24 -11.41
CA ASP A 68 -18.51 8.91 -12.32
C ASP A 68 -19.88 9.09 -11.66
N SER A 69 -19.98 8.82 -10.35
CA SER A 69 -21.19 9.03 -9.56
C SER A 69 -21.54 10.51 -9.30
N GLY A 70 -20.66 11.44 -9.67
CA GLY A 70 -20.90 12.88 -9.59
C GLY A 70 -21.78 13.40 -10.75
N SER A 71 -22.13 14.69 -10.72
CA SER A 71 -22.87 15.30 -11.84
C SER A 71 -21.97 15.45 -13.08
N VAL A 72 -22.29 14.68 -14.12
CA VAL A 72 -21.66 14.78 -15.44
C VAL A 72 -22.26 15.99 -16.16
N LEU A 73 -21.46 17.04 -16.36
CA LEU A 73 -21.91 18.26 -17.06
C LEU A 73 -22.01 18.05 -18.59
N ASN A 74 -21.22 17.14 -19.15
CA ASN A 74 -21.15 16.86 -20.59
C ASN A 74 -21.30 15.35 -20.87
N ILE A 75 -22.48 14.92 -21.31
CA ILE A 75 -22.76 13.50 -21.59
C ILE A 75 -22.02 13.01 -22.84
N GLU A 76 -21.88 13.85 -23.86
CA GLU A 76 -21.19 13.49 -25.11
C GLU A 76 -19.69 13.22 -24.89
N GLU A 77 -19.03 14.07 -24.08
CA GLU A 77 -17.60 13.90 -23.74
C GLU A 77 -17.36 12.62 -22.93
N LYS A 78 -18.31 12.23 -22.08
CA LYS A 78 -18.26 10.96 -21.36
C LYS A 78 -18.36 9.76 -22.31
N ASP A 79 -19.28 9.81 -23.27
CA ASP A 79 -19.47 8.73 -24.25
C ASP A 79 -18.22 8.54 -25.12
N GLU A 80 -17.63 9.64 -25.59
CA GLU A 80 -16.37 9.60 -26.33
C GLU A 80 -15.23 9.00 -25.48
N TRP A 81 -15.14 9.37 -24.20
CA TRP A 81 -14.13 8.83 -23.29
C TRP A 81 -14.28 7.31 -23.08
N LEU A 82 -15.50 6.77 -22.99
CA LEU A 82 -15.76 5.34 -22.80
C LEU A 82 -15.20 4.48 -23.94
N HIS A 83 -15.07 5.04 -25.14
CA HIS A 83 -14.48 4.38 -26.30
C HIS A 83 -12.94 4.46 -26.36
N THR A 84 -12.29 5.09 -25.39
CA THR A 84 -10.83 5.18 -25.33
C THR A 84 -10.19 3.97 -24.64
N PHE A 85 -8.93 3.69 -24.99
CA PHE A 85 -8.14 2.66 -24.31
C PHE A 85 -7.96 2.95 -22.80
N GLY A 86 -7.93 4.23 -22.40
CA GLY A 86 -7.86 4.63 -21.01
C GLY A 86 -9.07 4.15 -20.20
N ALA A 87 -10.28 4.26 -20.78
CA ALA A 87 -11.49 3.73 -20.15
C ALA A 87 -11.43 2.21 -20.00
N ALA A 88 -10.98 1.49 -21.03
CA ALA A 88 -10.83 0.03 -20.97
C ALA A 88 -9.87 -0.41 -19.85
N ILE A 89 -8.76 0.31 -19.64
CA ILE A 89 -7.84 0.06 -18.52
C ILE A 89 -8.56 0.26 -17.18
N VAL A 90 -9.26 1.38 -17.01
CA VAL A 90 -9.93 1.72 -15.75
C VAL A 90 -10.98 0.68 -15.39
N PHE A 91 -11.83 0.26 -16.35
CA PHE A 91 -12.81 -0.79 -16.11
C PHE A 91 -12.17 -2.15 -15.79
N SER A 92 -11.08 -2.49 -16.46
CA SER A 92 -10.34 -3.73 -16.18
C SER A 92 -9.81 -3.76 -14.75
N VAL A 93 -9.31 -2.61 -14.27
CA VAL A 93 -8.69 -2.43 -12.96
C VAL A 93 -9.70 -2.54 -11.80
N ILE A 94 -10.99 -2.31 -12.01
CA ILE A 94 -12.03 -2.52 -10.99
C ILE A 94 -12.03 -3.98 -10.49
N ASN A 95 -11.74 -4.94 -11.37
CA ASN A 95 -11.66 -6.37 -11.02
C ASN A 95 -10.41 -6.71 -10.17
N TYR A 96 -9.48 -5.78 -9.95
CA TYR A 96 -8.29 -6.05 -9.14
C TYR A 96 -8.60 -6.20 -7.65
N VAL A 97 -9.81 -5.82 -7.21
CA VAL A 97 -10.26 -6.00 -5.82
C VAL A 97 -10.22 -7.46 -5.40
N ASP A 98 -10.64 -8.38 -6.27
CA ASP A 98 -10.66 -9.81 -5.96
C ASP A 98 -9.24 -10.34 -5.79
N THR A 99 -8.33 -9.91 -6.67
CA THR A 99 -6.91 -10.26 -6.58
C THR A 99 -6.30 -9.74 -5.28
N PHE A 100 -6.59 -8.49 -4.92
CA PHE A 100 -6.13 -7.89 -3.67
C PHE A 100 -6.63 -8.66 -2.43
N LEU A 101 -7.92 -9.02 -2.40
CA LEU A 101 -8.54 -9.77 -1.31
C LEU A 101 -7.94 -11.18 -1.18
N VAL A 102 -7.78 -11.90 -2.29
CA VAL A 102 -7.20 -13.25 -2.32
C VAL A 102 -5.75 -13.22 -1.82
N ILE A 103 -4.92 -12.31 -2.32
CA ILE A 103 -3.51 -12.20 -1.91
C ILE A 103 -3.40 -11.82 -0.43
N THR A 104 -4.22 -10.87 0.01
CA THR A 104 -4.21 -10.43 1.41
C THR A 104 -4.66 -11.56 2.35
N GLY A 105 -5.70 -12.30 1.98
CA GLY A 105 -6.16 -13.49 2.70
C GLY A 105 -5.12 -14.61 2.73
N PHE A 106 -4.48 -14.88 1.58
CA PHE A 106 -3.41 -15.86 1.45
C PHE A 106 -2.22 -15.52 2.37
N LEU A 107 -1.71 -14.29 2.29
CA LEU A 107 -0.56 -13.87 3.11
C LEU A 107 -0.88 -13.93 4.61
N THR A 108 -2.09 -13.55 4.99
CA THR A 108 -2.56 -13.65 6.37
C THR A 108 -2.55 -15.10 6.86
N SER A 109 -3.14 -16.00 6.06
CA SER A 109 -3.21 -17.43 6.38
C SER A 109 -1.82 -18.08 6.41
N TYR A 110 -0.96 -17.73 5.45
CA TYR A 110 0.43 -18.18 5.41
C TYR A 110 1.20 -17.80 6.67
N LEU A 111 1.10 -16.54 7.10
CA LEU A 111 1.74 -16.08 8.34
C LEU A 111 1.15 -16.77 9.58
N PHE A 112 -0.17 -16.96 9.61
CA PHE A 112 -0.84 -17.69 10.68
C PHE A 112 -0.32 -19.12 10.81
N PHE A 113 -0.30 -19.89 9.73
CA PHE A 113 0.21 -21.26 9.73
C PHE A 113 1.70 -21.32 10.07
N LYS A 114 2.49 -20.35 9.60
CA LYS A 114 3.91 -20.25 9.92
C LYS A 114 4.17 -20.04 11.42
N GLU A 115 3.34 -19.26 12.10
CA GLU A 115 3.45 -19.03 13.54
C GLU A 115 2.91 -20.21 14.37
N MET A 116 1.84 -20.85 13.90
CA MET A 116 1.32 -22.08 14.50
C MET A 116 2.31 -23.24 14.41
N ALA A 117 3.02 -23.39 13.28
CA ALA A 117 4.07 -24.38 13.09
C ALA A 117 5.26 -24.20 14.06
N LYS A 118 5.46 -23.00 14.60
CA LYS A 118 6.46 -22.71 15.65
C LYS A 118 5.96 -23.00 17.06
N GLY A 119 4.76 -23.57 17.22
CA GLY A 119 4.17 -23.91 18.52
C GLY A 119 3.58 -22.72 19.28
N ARG A 120 3.37 -21.56 18.62
CA ARG A 120 2.72 -20.41 19.28
C ARG A 120 1.24 -20.70 19.52
N LYS A 121 0.76 -20.40 20.73
CA LYS A 121 -0.67 -20.47 21.06
C LYS A 121 -1.41 -19.34 20.33
N PHE A 122 -2.51 -19.68 19.66
CA PHE A 122 -3.34 -18.70 18.99
C PHE A 122 -4.44 -18.19 19.93
N ASN A 123 -4.42 -16.88 20.20
CA ASN A 123 -5.53 -16.18 20.81
C ASN A 123 -6.13 -15.24 19.77
N LEU A 124 -7.36 -15.54 19.36
CA LEU A 124 -8.09 -14.78 18.33
C LEU A 124 -8.24 -13.30 18.70
N LEU A 125 -8.56 -13.01 19.96
CA LEU A 125 -8.84 -11.66 20.44
C LEU A 125 -7.55 -10.83 20.46
N ALA A 126 -6.47 -11.39 21.01
CA ALA A 126 -5.15 -10.76 20.97
C ALA A 126 -4.65 -10.56 19.53
N TYR A 127 -4.93 -11.50 18.62
CA TYR A 127 -4.58 -11.39 17.21
C TYR A 127 -5.30 -10.22 16.53
N TYR A 128 -6.62 -10.06 16.73
CA TYR A 128 -7.36 -8.94 16.16
C TYR A 128 -6.90 -7.60 16.76
N VAL A 129 -6.72 -7.52 18.07
CA VAL A 129 -6.20 -6.30 18.73
C VAL A 129 -4.84 -5.91 18.16
N HIS A 130 -3.89 -6.85 18.11
CA HIS A 130 -2.57 -6.59 17.51
C HIS A 130 -2.66 -6.19 16.04
N ARG A 131 -3.61 -6.77 15.28
CA ARG A 131 -3.81 -6.44 13.87
C ARG A 131 -4.32 -5.01 13.64
N TYR A 132 -5.15 -4.48 14.54
CA TYR A 132 -5.63 -3.09 14.45
C TYR A 132 -4.65 -2.07 15.05
N MET A 133 -3.82 -2.46 16.03
CA MET A 133 -2.81 -1.58 16.61
C MET A 133 -1.52 -1.45 15.78
N ARG A 134 -1.26 -2.39 14.85
CA ARG A 134 -0.10 -2.36 13.95
C ARG A 134 -0.34 -1.48 12.75
#